data_AF-A0A533TBT9-F1
#
_entry.id   AF-A0A533TBT9-F1
#
_cell.length_a   1.000
_cell.length_b   1.000
_cell.length_c   1.000
_cell.angle_alpha   90.00
_cell.angle_beta   90.00
_cell.angle_gamma   90.00
#
_symmetry.space_group_name_H-M   'P 1'
#
loop_
_entity.id
_entity.type
_entity.pdbx_description
1 polymer ?
#
loop_
_entity_poly.entity_id
_entity_poly.type
_entity_poly.pdbx_seq_one_letter_code
_entity_poly.pdbx_strand_id
1 'polypeptide(L)'
;MMPFLSDTTWWITLAVAMAVATLPSLLKSLRMFLLLLIALLWLAAVIAMGVSAGFVAALAGGGVSLLWGLLLTLASLISSGVQQMANRRYS
;
A
#
# COMPACT_ATOMS: atom_id res chain seq x y z
N MET A 1 6.37 7.17 26.56
CA MET A 1 6.05 7.01 25.12
C MET A 1 7.28 7.42 24.35
N MET A 2 7.97 6.48 23.69
CA MET A 2 9.07 6.84 22.79
C MET A 2 8.48 7.57 21.57
N PRO A 3 9.07 8.70 21.12
CA PRO A 3 8.59 9.42 19.95
C PRO A 3 8.90 8.61 18.69
N PHE A 4 7.94 7.77 18.26
CA PHE A 4 8.06 6.92 17.06
C PHE A 4 8.34 7.70 15.77
N LEU A 5 8.01 9.00 15.73
CA LEU A 5 8.31 9.90 14.62
C LEU A 5 9.82 10.12 14.41
N SER A 6 10.62 9.99 15.48
CA SER A 6 12.08 10.12 15.43
C SER A 6 12.79 8.80 15.14
N ASP A 7 12.05 7.68 15.16
CA ASP A 7 12.62 6.35 15.05
C ASP A 7 12.80 5.98 13.58
N THR A 8 14.05 5.84 13.15
CA THR A 8 14.39 5.54 11.74
C THR A 8 13.82 4.19 11.32
N THR A 9 13.71 3.26 12.27
CA THR A 9 13.12 1.93 12.10
C THR A 9 11.65 2.02 11.67
N TRP A 10 10.90 2.97 12.24
CA TRP A 10 9.50 3.21 11.88
C TRP A 10 9.38 3.69 10.43
N TRP A 11 10.22 4.63 10.00
CA TRP A 11 10.24 5.11 8.62
C TRP A 11 10.61 4.03 7.60
N ILE A 12 11.57 3.15 7.93
CA ILE A 12 11.94 2.02 7.06
C ILE A 12 10.75 1.07 6.90
N THR A 13 10.10 0.69 8.00
CA THR A 13 8.92 -0.18 7.94
C THR A 13 7.75 0.47 7.19
N LEU A 14 7.60 1.80 7.28
CA LEU A 14 6.59 2.56 6.56
C LEU A 14 6.86 2.60 5.05
N ALA A 15 8.11 2.84 4.66
CA ALA A 15 8.53 2.79 3.26
C ALA A 15 8.30 1.39 2.65
N VAL A 16 8.59 0.32 3.41
CA VAL A 16 8.31 -1.06 2.99
C VAL A 16 6.81 -1.29 2.84
N ALA A 17 5.98 -0.86 3.80
CA ALA A 17 4.53 -0.98 3.72
C ALA A 17 3.97 -0.22 2.51
N MET A 18 4.49 0.98 2.21
CA MET A 18 4.12 1.75 1.01
C MET A 18 4.53 1.03 -0.27
N ALA A 19 5.74 0.48 -0.35
CA ALA A 19 6.19 -0.28 -1.51
C ALA A 19 5.29 -1.50 -1.76
N VAL A 20 4.96 -2.25 -0.71
CA VAL A 20 4.04 -3.40 -0.79
C VAL A 20 2.64 -2.96 -1.23
N ALA A 21 2.16 -1.81 -0.74
CA ALA A 21 0.87 -1.26 -1.13
C ALA A 21 0.84 -0.72 -2.58
N THR A 22 2.00 -0.44 -3.20
CA THR A 22 2.10 -0.03 -4.62
C THR A 22 2.07 -1.19 -5.60
N LEU A 23 2.52 -2.39 -5.19
CA LEU A 23 2.52 -3.60 -6.02
C LEU A 23 1.19 -3.90 -6.72
N PRO A 24 0.01 -3.85 -6.07
CA PRO A 24 -1.25 -4.16 -6.74
C PRO A 24 -1.61 -3.13 -7.82
N SER A 25 -1.08 -1.90 -7.77
CA SER A 25 -1.31 -0.87 -8.80
C SER A 25 -0.47 -1.08 -10.07
N LEU A 26 0.70 -1.71 -9.94
CA LEU A 26 1.64 -2.00 -11.03
C LEU A 26 1.28 -3.31 -11.75
N LEU A 27 0.64 -4.24 -11.05
CA LEU A 27 0.27 -5.53 -11.59
C LEU A 27 -1.05 -5.43 -12.37
N LYS A 28 -0.96 -5.31 -13.70
CA LYS A 28 -2.11 -5.31 -14.63
C LYS A 28 -3.01 -6.55 -14.51
N SER A 29 -2.52 -7.64 -13.92
CA SER A 29 -3.26 -8.87 -13.66
C SER A 29 -3.54 -8.98 -12.16
N LEU A 30 -4.66 -8.42 -11.71
CA LEU A 30 -5.19 -8.58 -10.35
C LEU A 30 -5.72 -10.02 -10.18
N ARG A 31 -4.82 -10.99 -10.08
CA ARG A 31 -5.20 -12.32 -9.60
C ARG A 31 -5.56 -12.19 -8.12
N MET A 32 -6.78 -12.61 -7.77
CA MET A 32 -7.32 -12.57 -6.40
C MET A 32 -6.34 -13.15 -5.36
N PHE A 33 -5.61 -14.20 -5.74
CA PHE A 33 -4.59 -14.82 -4.90
C PHE A 33 -3.41 -13.89 -4.56
N LEU A 34 -2.96 -13.08 -5.53
CA LEU A 34 -1.83 -12.17 -5.35
C LEU A 34 -2.21 -10.96 -4.48
N LEU A 35 -3.44 -10.46 -4.63
CA LEU A 35 -4.04 -9.47 -3.73
C LEU A 35 -4.05 -9.96 -2.28
N LEU A 36 -4.46 -11.21 -2.07
CA LEU A 36 -4.53 -11.81 -0.74
C LEU A 36 -3.13 -11.91 -0.12
N LEU A 37 -2.13 -12.27 -0.92
CA LEU A 37 -0.73 -12.37 -0.49
C LEU A 37 -0.15 -10.98 -0.13
N ILE A 38 -0.44 -9.95 -0.94
CA ILE A 38 -0.06 -8.56 -0.67
C ILE A 38 -0.74 -8.05 0.61
N ALA A 39 -2.03 -8.33 0.79
CA ALA A 39 -2.77 -7.96 1.99
C ALA A 39 -2.19 -8.62 3.24
N LEU A 40 -1.82 -9.91 3.15
CA LEU A 40 -1.18 -10.64 4.24
C LEU A 40 0.18 -10.03 4.61
N LEU A 41 0.98 -9.69 3.60
CA LEU A 41 2.32 -9.11 3.76
C LEU A 41 2.24 -7.70 4.37
N TRP A 42 1.24 -6.92 3.95
CA TRP A 42 0.92 -5.63 4.54
C TRP A 42 0.49 -5.76 6.01
N LEU A 43 -0.38 -6.72 6.33
CA LEU A 43 -0.81 -7.01 7.70
C LEU A 43 0.37 -7.40 8.59
N ALA A 44 1.29 -8.23 8.08
CA ALA A 44 2.51 -8.59 8.78
C ALA A 44 3.40 -7.37 9.08
N ALA A 45 3.53 -6.43 8.14
CA ALA A 45 4.27 -5.19 8.34
C ALA A 45 3.63 -4.28 9.41
N VAL A 46 2.30 -4.17 9.42
CA VAL A 46 1.57 -3.39 10.44
C VAL A 46 1.69 -4.02 11.82
N ILE A 47 1.62 -5.35 11.91
CA ILE A 47 1.84 -6.08 13.18
C ILE A 47 3.27 -5.86 13.67
N ALA A 48 4.27 -5.92 12.78
CA ALA A 48 5.67 -5.64 13.13
C ALA A 48 5.88 -4.21 13.66
N MET A 49 5.20 -3.22 13.08
CA MET A 49 5.18 -1.84 13.62
C MET A 49 4.55 -1.77 15.01
N GLY A 50 3.48 -2.54 15.24
CA GLY A 50 2.81 -2.59 16.54
C GLY A 50 3.66 -3.19 17.65
N VAL A 51 4.43 -4.22 17.31
CA VAL A 51 5.37 -4.87 18.24
C VAL A 51 6.59 -3.98 18.51
N SER A 52 7.10 -3.27 17.50
CA SER A 52 8.33 -2.47 17.62
C SER A 52 8.12 -1.07 18.19
N ALA A 53 7.10 -0.35 17.71
CA ALA A 53 6.88 1.07 18.02
C ALA A 53 5.56 1.32 18.80
N GLY A 54 4.79 0.27 19.07
CA GLY A 54 3.55 0.32 19.83
C GLY A 54 2.28 0.49 18.99
N PHE A 55 1.14 0.29 19.64
CA PHE A 55 -0.18 0.23 18.99
C PHE A 55 -0.54 1.50 18.18
N VAL A 56 -0.19 2.68 18.70
CA VAL A 56 -0.47 3.98 18.04
C VAL A 56 0.33 4.10 16.73
N ALA A 57 1.58 3.64 16.71
CA ALA A 57 2.44 3.68 15.53
C ALA A 57 1.96 2.71 14.43
N ALA A 58 1.41 1.54 14.82
CA ALA A 58 0.78 0.60 13.90
C ALA A 58 -0.48 1.17 13.25
N LEU A 59 -1.34 1.84 14.04
CA LEU A 59 -2.54 2.49 13.51
C LEU A 59 -2.21 3.62 12.54
N ALA A 60 -1.24 4.47 12.89
CA ALA A 60 -0.80 5.56 12.03
C ALA A 60 -0.14 5.03 10.74
N GLY A 61 0.82 4.10 10.85
CA GLY A 61 1.52 3.53 9.71
C GLY A 61 0.62 2.67 8.81
N GLY A 62 -0.27 1.89 9.42
CA GLY A 62 -1.31 1.13 8.71
C GLY A 62 -2.27 2.07 7.98
N GLY A 63 -2.85 3.07 8.67
CA GLY A 63 -3.76 4.02 8.05
C GLY A 63 -3.15 4.75 6.85
N VAL A 64 -1.93 5.26 7.00
CA VAL A 64 -1.22 5.99 5.93
C VAL A 64 -0.88 5.08 4.75
N SER A 65 -0.34 3.89 5.00
CA SER A 65 0.03 2.96 3.93
C SER A 65 -1.18 2.40 3.17
N LEU A 66 -2.31 2.18 3.86
CA LEU A 66 -3.55 1.74 3.25
C LEU A 66 -4.15 2.85 2.38
N LEU A 67 -4.20 4.10 2.87
CA LEU A 67 -4.63 5.26 2.09
C LEU A 67 -3.75 5.46 0.84
N TRP A 68 -2.43 5.31 0.98
CA TRP A 68 -1.50 5.42 -0.13
C TRP A 68 -1.72 4.34 -1.19
N GLY A 69 -1.85 3.08 -0.77
CA GLY A 69 -2.17 1.96 -1.68
C GLY A 69 -3.51 2.13 -2.38
N LEU A 70 -4.53 2.63 -1.68
CA LEU A 70 -5.85 2.89 -2.23
C LEU A 70 -5.80 4.01 -3.29
N LEU A 71 -5.08 5.09 -3.02
CA LEU A 71 -4.90 6.19 -3.98
C LEU A 71 -4.19 5.73 -5.25
N LEU A 72 -3.16 4.90 -5.12
CA LEU A 72 -2.43 4.36 -6.28
C LEU A 72 -3.25 3.36 -7.09
N THR A 73 -4.03 2.50 -6.43
CA THR A 73 -4.93 1.59 -7.14
C THR A 73 -6.03 2.35 -7.87
N LEU A 74 -6.61 3.40 -7.27
CA LEU A 74 -7.55 4.32 -7.94
C LEU A 74 -6.91 5.04 -9.12
N ALA A 75 -5.72 5.61 -8.96
CA ALA A 75 -4.99 6.28 -10.03
C ALA A 75 -4.68 5.34 -11.20
N SER A 76 -4.25 4.10 -10.90
CA SER A 76 -4.01 3.05 -11.90
C SER A 76 -5.30 2.68 -12.65
N LEU A 77 -6.42 2.52 -11.94
CA LEU A 77 -7.74 2.24 -12.53
C LEU A 77 -8.20 3.36 -13.47
N ILE A 78 -8.04 4.62 -13.06
CA ILE A 78 -8.37 5.79 -13.90
C ILE A 78 -7.49 5.79 -15.16
N SER A 79 -6.17 5.59 -15.02
CA SER A 79 -5.25 5.57 -16.18
C SER A 79 -5.58 4.43 -17.16
N SER A 80 -5.89 3.24 -16.64
CA SER A 80 -6.32 2.07 -17.41
C SER A 80 -7.66 2.33 -18.12
N GLY A 81 -8.63 2.91 -17.41
CA GLY A 81 -9.93 3.26 -17.97
C GLY A 81 -9.82 4.31 -19.08
N VAL A 82 -8.99 5.34 -18.90
CA VAL A 82 -8.72 6.37 -19.92
C VAL A 82 -8.05 5.75 -21.15
N GLN A 83 -7.06 4.87 -20.97
CA GLN A 83 -6.43 4.17 -22.09
C GLN A 83 -7.44 3.29 -22.86
N GLN A 84 -8.35 2.62 -22.16
CA GLN A 84 -9.40 1.81 -22.79
C GLN A 84 -10.38 2.66 -23.60
N MET A 85 -10.77 3.83 -23.10
CA MET A 85 -11.65 4.76 -23.82
C MET A 85 -10.95 5.43 -25.00
N ALA A 86 -9.66 5.76 -24.87
CA ALA A 86 -8.85 6.31 -25.95
C ALA A 86 -8.75 5.32 -27.12
N ASN A 87 -8.46 4.04 -26.85
CA ASN A 87 -8.37 3.02 -27.89
C ASN A 87 -9.70 2.74 -28.60
N ARG A 88 -10.85 2.92 -27.95
CA ARG A 88 -12.17 2.74 -28.59
C ARG A 88 -12.57 3.87 -29.54
N ARG A 89 -11.89 5.03 -29.52
CA ARG A 89 -12.18 6.14 -30.44
C ARG A 89 -11.37 6.11 -31.73
N TYR A 90 -10.33 5.28 -31.82
CA TYR A 90 -9.45 5.17 -32.99
C TYR A 90 -9.51 3.79 -33.68
N SER A 91 -10.49 2.95 -33.34
CA SER A 91 -10.78 1.67 -34.00
C SER A 91 -12.14 1.70 -34.69
#